data_AF-A0A453JVU6-F1
#
_entry.id   AF-A0A453JVU6-F1
#
_cell.length_a   1.000
_cell.length_b   1.000
_cell.length_c   1.000
_cell.angle_alpha   90.00
_cell.angle_beta   90.00
_cell.angle_gamma   90.00
#
_symmetry.space_group_name_H-M   'P 1'
#
loop_
_entity.id
_entity.type
_entity.pdbx_description
1 polymer ?
#
loop_
_entity_poly.entity_id
_entity_poly.type
_entity_poly.pdbx_seq_one_letter_code
_entity_poly.pdbx_strand_id
1 'polypeptide(L)'
;DCYIDICSPDVLSLFTDNFDYQHLRRHFVKGLLVDDIMGYKIYTHEIHSSYAARIDNFRSYDAVSKDIIQRWTYPMVPDVLSFGNCHEMKLHRQGIYKASDVTLSHSAQIGANSVIGNATSIGEQCKILNSVIGEGCSIGKNVLIHGSYIWDNVIIEDGCKVSNSLVCDDVHLRAGAIVEPGCILSFKIKVGKNVVVPAYSKVSLLDKPSNEDSDEELEYADTNSGVTDSAPFSSTRGNADHPTIVSEDDELGASETCTSGVLGYIWASGDTGILEEWRQSIAPIPKEKLQELQHAVSVDGDVGSEEDLNNRPSEADRDNDSEIGVIEDDDYTKFEKEVEETFQRAVDGVHQDNLILEINALRLSYSLQHADCAGAVFYSIMRAALVALHNLP
;
A
#
# COMPACT_ATOMS: atom_id res chain seq x y z
N ASP A 1 5.91 -9.80 -8.84
CA ASP A 1 4.84 -10.82 -8.83
C ASP A 1 3.73 -10.36 -9.75
N CYS A 2 3.20 -11.25 -10.58
CA CYS A 2 2.17 -10.93 -11.55
C CYS A 2 0.75 -11.13 -10.99
N TYR A 3 0.60 -11.76 -9.82
CA TYR A 3 -0.71 -12.09 -9.20
C TYR A 3 -1.65 -12.86 -10.15
N ILE A 4 -1.09 -13.78 -10.92
CA ILE A 4 -1.86 -14.70 -11.75
C ILE A 4 -1.68 -16.09 -11.14
N ASP A 5 -2.72 -16.55 -10.44
CA ASP A 5 -2.74 -17.82 -9.76
C ASP A 5 -3.71 -18.79 -10.44
N ILE A 6 -3.24 -19.99 -10.72
CA ILE A 6 -4.06 -21.07 -11.28
C ILE A 6 -4.32 -22.06 -10.16
N CYS A 7 -5.55 -22.07 -9.67
CA CYS A 7 -5.95 -22.82 -8.48
C CYS A 7 -6.84 -24.03 -8.80
N SER A 8 -6.70 -25.10 -8.01
CA SER A 8 -7.70 -26.18 -7.93
C SER A 8 -8.99 -25.65 -7.30
N PRO A 9 -10.19 -26.18 -7.63
CA PRO A 9 -11.42 -25.87 -6.89
C PRO A 9 -11.30 -26.09 -5.37
N ASP A 10 -10.40 -26.97 -4.91
CA ASP A 10 -10.17 -27.23 -3.49
C ASP A 10 -9.74 -25.98 -2.70
N VAL A 11 -9.12 -25.01 -3.37
CA VAL A 11 -8.71 -23.75 -2.74
C VAL A 11 -9.93 -23.00 -2.20
N LEU A 12 -11.08 -23.06 -2.89
CA LEU A 12 -12.31 -22.42 -2.42
C LEU A 12 -12.82 -23.05 -1.11
N SER A 13 -12.71 -24.37 -0.97
CA SER A 13 -13.06 -25.07 0.26
C SER A 13 -12.14 -24.68 1.43
N LEU A 14 -10.85 -24.47 1.16
CA LEU A 14 -9.90 -24.02 2.19
C LEU A 14 -10.21 -22.61 2.68
N PHE A 15 -10.74 -21.74 1.82
CA PHE A 15 -11.22 -20.41 2.21
C PHE A 15 -12.55 -20.46 2.97
N THR A 16 -13.42 -21.45 2.72
CA THR A 16 -14.63 -21.61 3.52
C THR A 16 -14.34 -22.18 4.91
N ASP A 17 -13.30 -23.00 5.03
CA ASP A 17 -12.93 -23.64 6.29
C ASP A 17 -12.10 -22.69 7.18
N ASN A 18 -11.25 -21.84 6.58
CA ASN A 18 -10.39 -20.90 7.28
C ASN A 18 -10.80 -19.45 7.03
N PHE A 19 -11.51 -18.86 7.99
CA PHE A 19 -12.02 -17.49 7.90
C PHE A 19 -10.93 -16.41 8.11
N ASP A 20 -9.76 -16.78 8.63
CA ASP A 20 -8.67 -15.84 8.93
C ASP A 20 -7.88 -15.40 7.67
N TYR A 21 -8.09 -16.09 6.55
CA TYR A 21 -7.39 -15.79 5.30
C TYR A 21 -8.05 -14.63 4.53
N GLN A 22 -7.59 -13.41 4.82
CA GLN A 22 -8.00 -12.20 4.07
C GLN A 22 -7.19 -11.98 2.79
N HIS A 23 -5.86 -12.12 2.86
CA HIS A 23 -4.96 -11.91 1.73
C HIS A 23 -4.33 -13.22 1.21
N LEU A 24 -4.44 -13.45 -0.09
CA LEU A 24 -3.97 -14.67 -0.76
C LEU A 24 -2.45 -14.90 -0.59
N ARG A 25 -1.62 -13.87 -0.77
CA ARG A 25 -0.16 -14.02 -0.70
C ARG A 25 0.38 -14.03 0.73
N ARG A 26 -0.24 -13.27 1.64
CA ARG A 26 0.29 -13.09 3.00
C ARG A 26 -0.21 -14.14 3.96
N HIS A 27 -1.52 -14.39 3.96
CA HIS A 27 -2.13 -15.28 4.96
C HIS A 27 -2.25 -16.68 4.38
N PHE A 28 -2.80 -16.81 3.18
CA PHE A 28 -3.06 -18.13 2.59
C PHE A 28 -1.78 -18.89 2.21
N VAL A 29 -0.85 -18.29 1.45
CA VAL A 29 0.41 -18.98 1.10
C VAL A 29 1.24 -19.29 2.34
N LYS A 30 1.32 -18.37 3.32
CA LYS A 30 2.05 -18.60 4.57
C LYS A 30 1.41 -19.69 5.42
N GLY A 31 0.09 -19.66 5.60
CA GLY A 31 -0.67 -20.66 6.35
C GLY A 31 -0.49 -22.05 5.76
N LEU A 32 -0.64 -22.17 4.44
CA LEU A 32 -0.48 -23.46 3.75
C LEU A 32 0.95 -24.01 3.80
N LEU A 33 1.98 -23.14 3.84
CA LEU A 33 3.37 -23.56 4.02
C LEU A 33 3.72 -23.95 5.46
N VAL A 34 2.96 -23.48 6.45
CA VAL A 34 3.11 -23.85 7.87
C VAL A 34 2.30 -25.11 8.21
N ASP A 35 1.21 -25.36 7.48
CA ASP A 35 0.32 -26.49 7.70
C ASP A 35 0.93 -27.83 7.26
N ASP A 36 1.56 -28.54 8.20
CA ASP A 36 2.11 -29.88 7.97
C ASP A 36 1.05 -30.99 7.84
N ILE A 37 -0.20 -30.72 8.26
CA ILE A 37 -1.25 -31.75 8.44
C ILE A 37 -1.94 -32.09 7.12
N MET A 38 -2.21 -31.08 6.28
CA MET A 38 -3.02 -31.26 5.07
C MET A 38 -2.20 -31.67 3.84
N GLY A 39 -0.89 -31.39 3.82
CA GLY A 39 0.02 -31.87 2.77
C GLY A 39 -0.21 -31.27 1.37
N TYR A 40 -0.87 -30.11 1.29
CA TYR A 40 -1.04 -29.39 0.02
C TYR A 40 0.31 -28.87 -0.51
N LYS A 41 0.45 -28.84 -1.83
CA LYS A 41 1.67 -28.39 -2.51
C LYS A 41 1.37 -27.17 -3.38
N ILE A 42 2.21 -26.15 -3.25
CA ILE A 42 2.18 -24.96 -4.11
C ILE A 42 3.26 -25.13 -5.18
N TYR A 43 2.91 -24.81 -6.43
CA TYR A 43 3.83 -24.84 -7.56
C TYR A 43 4.07 -23.41 -8.06
N THR A 44 5.33 -23.09 -8.36
CA THR A 44 5.72 -21.79 -8.94
C THR A 44 6.23 -22.01 -10.36
N HIS A 45 5.72 -21.23 -11.31
CA HIS A 45 6.16 -21.26 -12.70
C HIS A 45 6.82 -19.93 -13.08
N GLU A 46 8.12 -19.96 -13.35
CA GLU A 46 8.90 -18.77 -13.72
C GLU A 46 8.87 -18.53 -15.23
N ILE A 47 8.41 -17.35 -15.62
CA ILE A 47 8.34 -16.91 -17.01
C ILE A 47 9.64 -16.16 -17.34
N HIS A 48 10.36 -16.63 -18.36
CA HIS A 48 11.67 -16.07 -18.73
C HIS A 48 11.62 -15.12 -19.94
N SER A 49 10.67 -15.33 -20.86
CA SER A 49 10.64 -14.66 -22.16
C SER A 49 9.42 -13.80 -22.42
N SER A 50 8.37 -13.92 -21.60
CA SER A 50 7.11 -13.21 -21.80
C SER A 50 6.95 -12.10 -20.75
N TYR A 51 6.31 -11.01 -21.14
CA TYR A 51 6.02 -9.91 -20.25
C TYR A 51 4.78 -10.22 -19.41
N ALA A 52 4.90 -10.09 -18.09
CA ALA A 52 3.78 -10.14 -17.17
C ALA A 52 4.05 -9.16 -16.02
N ALA A 53 3.11 -8.26 -15.79
CA ALA A 53 3.19 -7.25 -14.75
C ALA A 53 1.79 -6.93 -14.23
N ARG A 54 1.70 -6.55 -12.95
CA ARG A 54 0.48 -6.03 -12.32
C ARG A 54 0.61 -4.53 -12.13
N ILE A 55 -0.52 -3.83 -12.25
CA ILE A 55 -0.63 -2.43 -11.86
C ILE A 55 -1.25 -2.37 -10.46
N ASP A 56 -0.46 -1.94 -9.48
CA ASP A 56 -0.87 -1.69 -8.09
C ASP A 56 -0.81 -0.20 -7.75
N ASN A 57 0.27 0.46 -8.18
CA ASN A 57 0.63 1.82 -7.84
C ASN A 57 0.70 2.70 -9.09
N PHE A 58 0.60 4.02 -8.91
CA PHE A 58 0.78 4.99 -10.01
C PHE A 58 2.15 4.89 -10.69
N ARG A 59 3.19 4.49 -9.94
CA ARG A 59 4.52 4.25 -10.49
C ARG A 59 4.55 2.99 -11.37
N SER A 60 3.85 1.94 -10.95
CA SER A 60 3.67 0.72 -11.75
C SER A 60 2.83 1.01 -12.99
N TYR A 61 1.82 1.86 -12.88
CA TYR A 61 1.05 2.36 -14.02
C TYR A 61 1.93 3.10 -15.03
N ASP A 62 2.79 4.02 -14.58
CA ASP A 62 3.75 4.74 -15.45
C ASP A 62 4.77 3.80 -16.12
N ALA A 63 5.30 2.81 -15.40
CA ALA A 63 6.21 1.82 -15.94
C ALA A 63 5.55 0.91 -16.99
N VAL A 64 4.42 0.27 -16.63
CA VAL A 64 3.70 -0.66 -17.49
C VAL A 64 3.17 0.04 -18.75
N SER A 65 2.67 1.28 -18.63
CA SER A 65 2.21 2.03 -19.79
C SER A 65 3.36 2.38 -20.75
N LYS A 66 4.55 2.72 -20.25
CA LYS A 66 5.74 2.90 -21.09
C LYS A 66 6.17 1.60 -21.76
N ASP A 67 6.10 0.49 -21.05
CA ASP A 67 6.42 -0.83 -21.59
C ASP A 67 5.45 -1.22 -22.73
N ILE A 68 4.16 -0.91 -22.57
CA ILE A 68 3.13 -1.09 -23.62
C ILE A 68 3.43 -0.22 -24.85
N ILE A 69 3.75 1.07 -24.65
CA ILE A 69 4.07 2.01 -25.74
C ILE A 69 5.32 1.54 -26.50
N GLN A 70 6.32 1.03 -25.78
CA GLN A 70 7.56 0.47 -26.31
C GLN A 70 7.41 -0.94 -26.91
N ARG A 71 6.21 -1.53 -26.86
CA ARG A 71 5.86 -2.85 -27.43
C ARG A 71 6.50 -4.06 -26.73
N TRP A 72 6.82 -3.96 -25.44
CA TRP A 72 7.23 -5.12 -24.65
C TRP A 72 6.08 -6.12 -24.46
N THR A 73 4.83 -5.66 -24.57
CA THR A 73 3.61 -6.45 -24.39
C THR A 73 3.04 -7.06 -25.68
N TYR A 74 3.82 -7.18 -26.75
CA TYR A 74 3.33 -7.75 -28.02
C TYR A 74 2.74 -9.16 -27.82
N PRO A 75 1.54 -9.50 -28.36
CA PRO A 75 0.74 -8.77 -29.36
C PRO A 75 -0.26 -7.74 -28.79
N MET A 76 -0.33 -7.56 -27.46
CA MET A 76 -1.21 -6.61 -26.79
C MET A 76 -0.64 -5.19 -26.87
N VAL A 77 -0.63 -4.61 -28.07
CA VAL A 77 -0.16 -3.24 -28.34
C VAL A 77 -1.26 -2.41 -29.00
N PRO A 78 -1.31 -1.07 -28.77
CA PRO A 78 -2.39 -0.22 -29.31
C PRO A 78 -2.56 -0.26 -30.84
N ASP A 79 -1.50 -0.59 -31.58
CA ASP A 79 -1.50 -0.72 -33.06
C ASP A 79 -2.21 -1.99 -33.56
N VAL A 80 -2.26 -3.05 -32.73
CA VAL A 80 -2.83 -4.36 -33.09
C VAL A 80 -4.18 -4.58 -32.39
N LEU A 81 -4.39 -3.94 -31.24
CA LEU A 81 -5.58 -4.09 -30.43
C LEU A 81 -6.75 -3.27 -31.00
N SER A 82 -7.56 -3.90 -31.86
CA SER A 82 -8.92 -3.43 -32.19
C SER A 82 -9.94 -3.99 -31.18
N PHE A 83 -9.78 -3.69 -29.88
CA PHE A 83 -10.75 -4.10 -28.85
C PHE A 83 -11.93 -3.12 -28.79
N GLY A 84 -13.02 -3.43 -29.50
CA GLY A 84 -14.23 -2.60 -29.50
C GLY A 84 -14.10 -1.35 -30.37
N ASN A 85 -15.00 -0.36 -30.20
CA ASN A 85 -15.15 0.86 -31.02
C ASN A 85 -13.89 1.76 -31.14
N CYS A 86 -12.72 1.34 -30.67
CA CYS A 86 -11.47 2.06 -30.81
C CYS A 86 -10.98 2.01 -32.26
N HIS A 87 -10.95 3.19 -32.88
CA HIS A 87 -10.57 3.38 -34.27
C HIS A 87 -9.08 3.08 -34.51
N GLU A 88 -8.76 2.76 -35.76
CA GLU A 88 -7.42 2.42 -36.25
C GLU A 88 -6.35 3.44 -35.78
N MET A 89 -5.49 3.00 -34.85
CA MET A 89 -4.30 3.74 -34.43
C MET A 89 -3.14 3.34 -35.33
N LYS A 90 -2.48 4.33 -35.93
CA LYS A 90 -1.32 4.12 -36.80
C LYS A 90 -0.03 4.37 -36.04
N LEU A 91 0.86 3.39 -36.05
CA LEU A 91 2.22 3.60 -35.59
C LEU A 91 3.00 4.51 -36.56
N HIS A 92 3.62 5.55 -35.99
CA HIS A 92 4.59 6.39 -36.65
C HIS A 92 6.01 6.16 -36.08
N ARG A 93 7.03 6.78 -36.70
CA ARG A 93 8.42 6.66 -36.26
C ARG A 93 8.59 7.09 -34.79
N GLN A 94 9.56 6.50 -34.10
CA GLN A 94 9.91 6.81 -32.70
C GLN A 94 8.82 6.46 -31.67
N GLY A 95 8.01 5.43 -31.92
CA GLY A 95 7.01 4.96 -30.95
C GLY A 95 5.82 5.91 -30.78
N ILE A 96 5.53 6.72 -31.81
CA ILE A 96 4.40 7.64 -31.79
C ILE A 96 3.17 6.91 -32.29
N TYR A 97 2.09 6.94 -31.53
CA TYR A 97 0.80 6.39 -31.94
C TYR A 97 -0.15 7.55 -32.24
N LYS A 98 -0.71 7.56 -33.45
CA LYS A 98 -1.69 8.56 -33.87
C LYS A 98 -2.97 7.89 -34.30
N ALA A 99 -4.07 8.30 -33.72
CA ALA A 99 -5.38 7.94 -34.21
C ALA A 99 -5.70 8.65 -35.54
N SER A 100 -6.74 8.19 -36.24
CA SER A 100 -7.04 8.67 -37.60
C SER A 100 -7.65 10.07 -37.63
N ASP A 101 -8.46 10.43 -36.63
CA ASP A 101 -9.22 11.67 -36.58
C ASP A 101 -8.56 12.73 -35.68
N VAL A 102 -7.29 13.05 -35.91
CA VAL A 102 -6.54 14.04 -35.11
C VAL A 102 -6.31 15.32 -35.89
N THR A 103 -6.67 16.47 -35.28
CA THR A 103 -6.38 17.80 -35.83
C THR A 103 -5.09 18.36 -35.25
N LEU A 104 -4.00 18.29 -36.04
CA LEU A 104 -2.67 18.77 -35.64
C LEU A 104 -2.33 20.09 -36.31
N SER A 105 -1.92 21.08 -35.51
CA SER A 105 -1.35 22.33 -36.03
C SER A 105 0.05 22.11 -36.61
N HIS A 106 0.40 22.84 -37.69
CA HIS A 106 1.69 22.68 -38.39
C HIS A 106 2.93 22.94 -37.51
N SER A 107 2.80 23.80 -36.49
CA SER A 107 3.89 24.15 -35.58
C SER A 107 4.00 23.24 -34.35
N ALA A 108 3.12 22.24 -34.20
CA ALA A 108 3.14 21.32 -33.08
C ALA A 108 4.26 20.28 -33.22
N GLN A 109 5.01 20.08 -32.15
CA GLN A 109 6.09 19.11 -32.06
C GLN A 109 5.65 17.94 -31.18
N ILE A 110 5.43 16.79 -31.82
CA ILE A 110 5.16 15.52 -31.14
C ILE A 110 6.47 14.77 -31.01
N GLY A 111 6.88 14.53 -29.79
CA GLY A 111 8.08 13.78 -29.44
C GLY A 111 7.86 12.28 -29.40
N ALA A 112 8.94 11.56 -29.11
CA ALA A 112 8.94 10.10 -29.04
C ALA A 112 7.97 9.56 -27.98
N ASN A 113 7.56 8.31 -28.16
CA ASN A 113 6.74 7.54 -27.21
C ASN A 113 5.45 8.26 -26.76
N SER A 114 4.83 9.01 -27.67
CA SER A 114 3.60 9.74 -27.39
C SER A 114 2.41 9.07 -28.09
N VAL A 115 1.29 8.98 -27.38
CA VAL A 115 0.04 8.39 -27.86
C VAL A 115 -1.01 9.49 -27.95
N ILE A 116 -1.71 9.57 -29.09
CA ILE A 116 -2.74 10.58 -29.32
C ILE A 116 -4.04 9.87 -29.72
N GLY A 117 -5.08 10.04 -28.90
CA GLY A 117 -6.43 9.52 -29.12
C GLY A 117 -7.21 10.23 -30.21
N ASN A 118 -8.38 9.68 -30.54
CA ASN A 118 -9.27 10.19 -31.60
C ASN A 118 -9.90 11.53 -31.24
N ALA A 119 -10.32 12.28 -32.26
CA ALA A 119 -11.02 13.56 -32.13
C ALA A 119 -10.27 14.60 -31.28
N THR A 120 -8.95 14.46 -31.14
CA THR A 120 -8.12 15.40 -30.39
C THR A 120 -7.69 16.57 -31.26
N SER A 121 -7.66 17.76 -30.65
CA SER A 121 -7.18 18.98 -31.28
C SER A 121 -5.95 19.51 -30.58
N ILE A 122 -4.86 19.71 -31.34
CA ILE A 122 -3.59 20.21 -30.82
C ILE A 122 -3.29 21.56 -31.47
N GLY A 123 -3.22 22.59 -30.63
CA GLY A 123 -2.91 23.96 -31.01
C GLY A 123 -1.45 24.19 -31.44
N GLU A 124 -1.16 25.45 -31.76
CA GLU A 124 0.13 25.87 -32.31
C GLU A 124 1.24 25.89 -31.24
N GLN A 125 2.47 25.61 -31.68
CA GLN A 125 3.70 25.66 -30.85
C GLN A 125 3.68 24.73 -29.62
N CYS A 126 2.83 23.72 -29.62
CA CYS A 126 2.76 22.73 -28.55
C CYS A 126 3.92 21.74 -28.62
N LYS A 127 4.40 21.31 -27.45
CA LYS A 127 5.47 20.30 -27.32
C LYS A 127 4.97 19.17 -26.43
N ILE A 128 4.83 17.98 -27.02
CA ILE A 128 4.33 16.78 -26.33
C ILE A 128 5.44 15.73 -26.33
N LEU A 129 5.83 15.23 -25.15
CA LEU A 129 6.95 14.29 -25.00
C LEU A 129 6.57 13.16 -24.04
N ASN A 130 6.79 11.90 -24.43
CA ASN A 130 6.53 10.73 -23.58
C ASN A 130 5.16 10.75 -22.89
N SER A 131 4.12 11.23 -23.57
CA SER A 131 2.82 11.50 -22.96
C SER A 131 1.71 10.74 -23.67
N VAL A 132 0.68 10.36 -22.92
CA VAL A 132 -0.52 9.70 -23.43
C VAL A 132 -1.67 10.69 -23.37
N ILE A 133 -2.33 10.90 -24.49
CA ILE A 133 -3.50 11.78 -24.62
C ILE A 133 -4.68 10.91 -25.05
N GLY A 134 -5.76 10.96 -24.27
CA GLY A 134 -7.03 10.28 -24.51
C GLY A 134 -7.81 10.86 -25.69
N GLU A 135 -9.07 10.46 -25.81
CA GLU A 135 -9.96 10.86 -26.89
C GLU A 135 -10.67 12.19 -26.58
N GLY A 136 -11.06 12.94 -27.62
CA GLY A 136 -11.86 14.16 -27.47
C GLY A 136 -11.17 15.34 -26.77
N CYS A 137 -9.86 15.28 -26.55
CA CYS A 137 -9.11 16.34 -25.87
C CYS A 137 -8.91 17.58 -26.75
N SER A 138 -9.00 18.76 -26.16
CA SER A 138 -8.66 20.03 -26.81
C SER A 138 -7.48 20.71 -26.13
N ILE A 139 -6.35 20.78 -26.83
CA ILE A 139 -5.11 21.37 -26.36
C ILE A 139 -4.91 22.71 -27.06
N GLY A 140 -4.79 23.77 -26.27
CA GLY A 140 -4.59 25.16 -26.71
C GLY A 140 -3.20 25.41 -27.30
N LYS A 141 -2.80 26.68 -27.35
CA LYS A 141 -1.54 27.15 -27.94
C LYS A 141 -0.42 27.23 -26.90
N ASN A 142 0.82 26.99 -27.36
CA ASN A 142 2.04 27.10 -26.55
C ASN A 142 1.99 26.25 -25.25
N VAL A 143 1.43 25.04 -25.35
CA VAL A 143 1.33 24.09 -24.24
C VAL A 143 2.56 23.17 -24.22
N LEU A 144 3.10 22.92 -23.03
CA LEU A 144 4.17 21.95 -22.82
C LEU A 144 3.65 20.77 -22.00
N ILE A 145 3.67 19.58 -22.59
CA ILE A 145 3.26 18.33 -21.95
C ILE A 145 4.45 17.37 -21.94
N HIS A 146 4.86 16.95 -20.74
CA HIS A 146 5.99 16.06 -20.55
C HIS A 146 5.65 14.91 -19.61
N GLY A 147 5.81 13.67 -20.06
CA GLY A 147 5.65 12.48 -19.22
C GLY A 147 4.28 12.34 -18.56
N SER A 148 3.23 12.91 -19.14
CA SER A 148 1.91 13.05 -18.49
C SER A 148 0.87 12.16 -19.15
N TYR A 149 -0.14 11.78 -18.36
CA TYR A 149 -1.26 10.95 -18.79
C TYR A 149 -2.52 11.79 -18.73
N ILE A 150 -3.10 12.07 -19.88
CA ILE A 150 -4.32 12.85 -20.05
C ILE A 150 -5.38 11.88 -20.55
N TRP A 151 -6.48 11.76 -19.82
CA TRP A 151 -7.61 10.91 -20.19
C TRP A 151 -8.58 11.63 -21.13
N ASP A 152 -9.86 11.26 -21.14
CA ASP A 152 -10.79 11.65 -22.19
C ASP A 152 -11.46 12.99 -21.90
N ASN A 153 -11.83 13.71 -22.97
CA ASN A 153 -12.54 14.99 -22.92
C ASN A 153 -11.85 16.09 -22.10
N VAL A 154 -10.53 16.06 -22.00
CA VAL A 154 -9.76 17.07 -21.26
C VAL A 154 -9.54 18.32 -22.10
N ILE A 155 -9.79 19.48 -21.50
CA ILE A 155 -9.60 20.79 -22.12
C ILE A 155 -8.41 21.48 -21.47
N ILE A 156 -7.35 21.70 -22.24
CA ILE A 156 -6.15 22.42 -21.81
C ILE A 156 -6.08 23.73 -22.56
N GLU A 157 -6.24 24.86 -21.87
CA GLU A 157 -6.15 26.20 -22.47
C GLU A 157 -4.69 26.64 -22.75
N ASP A 158 -4.55 27.84 -23.31
CA ASP A 158 -3.27 28.38 -23.78
C ASP A 158 -2.23 28.57 -22.66
N GLY A 159 -0.96 28.29 -22.97
CA GLY A 159 0.18 28.55 -22.08
C GLY A 159 0.29 27.63 -20.87
N CYS A 160 -0.46 26.53 -20.83
CA CYS A 160 -0.39 25.55 -19.75
C CYS A 160 0.91 24.74 -19.79
N LYS A 161 1.39 24.33 -18.61
CA LYS A 161 2.55 23.43 -18.46
C LYS A 161 2.14 22.25 -17.60
N VAL A 162 2.30 21.06 -18.14
CA VAL A 162 1.91 19.80 -17.51
C VAL A 162 3.11 18.86 -17.51
N SER A 163 3.66 18.59 -16.33
CA SER A 163 4.78 17.66 -16.16
C SER A 163 4.38 16.49 -15.27
N ASN A 164 4.71 15.28 -15.70
CA ASN A 164 4.59 14.02 -14.95
C ASN A 164 3.34 13.92 -14.06
N SER A 165 2.18 14.23 -14.62
CA SER A 165 0.90 14.26 -13.90
C SER A 165 -0.14 13.39 -14.58
N LEU A 166 -1.12 12.97 -13.78
CA LEU A 166 -2.29 12.22 -14.21
C LEU A 166 -3.50 13.17 -14.20
N VAL A 167 -4.11 13.33 -15.37
CA VAL A 167 -5.29 14.17 -15.57
C VAL A 167 -6.45 13.27 -16.01
N CYS A 168 -7.42 13.08 -15.13
CA CYS A 168 -8.61 12.26 -15.38
C CYS A 168 -9.63 12.94 -16.32
N ASP A 169 -10.76 12.28 -16.54
CA ASP A 169 -11.78 12.72 -17.51
C ASP A 169 -12.45 14.04 -17.13
N ASP A 170 -12.88 14.76 -18.17
CA ASP A 170 -13.63 16.02 -18.08
C ASP A 170 -12.91 17.14 -17.28
N VAL A 171 -11.58 17.06 -17.18
CA VAL A 171 -10.78 18.10 -16.51
C VAL A 171 -10.60 19.30 -17.43
N HIS A 172 -10.72 20.50 -16.86
CA HIS A 172 -10.51 21.76 -17.57
C HIS A 172 -9.39 22.57 -16.91
N LEU A 173 -8.25 22.67 -17.60
CA LEU A 173 -7.11 23.49 -17.22
C LEU A 173 -7.24 24.85 -17.91
N ARG A 174 -7.48 25.91 -17.12
CA ARG A 174 -7.55 27.27 -17.66
C ARG A 174 -6.18 27.85 -17.98
N ALA A 175 -6.17 28.93 -18.76
CA ALA A 175 -4.98 29.52 -19.33
C ALA A 175 -3.93 29.87 -18.26
N GLY A 176 -2.68 29.50 -18.56
CA GLY A 176 -1.53 29.71 -17.69
C GLY A 176 -1.45 28.77 -16.47
N ALA A 177 -2.25 27.71 -16.39
CA ALA A 177 -2.13 26.72 -15.33
C ALA A 177 -0.79 25.97 -15.40
N ILE A 178 -0.16 25.78 -14.25
CA ILE A 178 1.10 25.01 -14.12
C ILE A 178 0.82 23.83 -13.19
N VAL A 179 0.92 22.63 -13.75
CA VAL A 179 0.79 21.37 -13.01
C VAL A 179 2.18 20.80 -12.79
N GLU A 180 2.61 20.79 -11.53
CA GLU A 180 3.90 20.24 -11.11
C GLU A 180 3.92 18.71 -11.13
N PRO A 181 5.11 18.09 -11.17
CA PRO A 181 5.25 16.64 -11.24
C PRO A 181 4.63 15.91 -10.04
N GLY A 182 4.07 14.73 -10.32
CA GLY A 182 3.42 13.89 -9.30
C GLY A 182 2.01 14.33 -8.93
N CYS A 183 1.46 15.34 -9.61
CA CYS A 183 0.09 15.76 -9.39
C CYS A 183 -0.92 14.77 -9.99
N ILE A 184 -2.02 14.54 -9.27
CA ILE A 184 -3.15 13.73 -9.71
C ILE A 184 -4.40 14.60 -9.65
N LEU A 185 -5.00 14.84 -10.81
CA LEU A 185 -6.27 15.54 -10.95
C LEU A 185 -7.36 14.50 -11.22
N SER A 186 -8.26 14.32 -10.26
CA SER A 186 -9.47 13.50 -10.41
C SER A 186 -10.46 14.09 -11.42
N PHE A 187 -11.61 13.46 -11.56
CA PHE A 187 -12.63 13.76 -12.57
C PHE A 187 -13.28 15.14 -12.39
N LYS A 188 -13.60 15.79 -13.52
CA LYS A 188 -14.42 17.03 -13.58
C LYS A 188 -13.83 18.24 -12.82
N ILE A 189 -12.53 18.23 -12.56
CA ILE A 189 -11.85 19.32 -11.87
C ILE A 189 -11.66 20.49 -12.83
N LYS A 190 -11.83 21.71 -12.31
CA LYS A 190 -11.53 22.95 -13.03
C LYS A 190 -10.40 23.68 -12.31
N VAL A 191 -9.26 23.80 -12.98
CA VAL A 191 -8.11 24.56 -12.48
C VAL A 191 -8.20 25.99 -12.99
N GLY A 192 -8.09 26.95 -12.07
CA GLY A 192 -8.16 28.38 -12.34
C GLY A 192 -7.04 28.92 -13.21
N LYS A 193 -7.20 30.16 -13.68
CA LYS A 193 -6.20 30.84 -14.51
C LYS A 193 -4.96 31.15 -13.67
N ASN A 194 -3.76 30.91 -14.22
CA ASN A 194 -2.47 31.12 -13.56
C ASN A 194 -2.30 30.44 -12.19
N VAL A 195 -3.03 29.33 -11.96
CA VAL A 195 -2.89 28.55 -10.74
C VAL A 195 -1.74 27.56 -10.90
N VAL A 196 -0.90 27.48 -9.87
CA VAL A 196 0.15 26.46 -9.76
C VAL A 196 -0.38 25.36 -8.83
N VAL A 197 -0.47 24.14 -9.33
CA VAL A 197 -0.78 22.97 -8.51
C VAL A 197 0.54 22.39 -8.02
N PRO A 198 0.75 22.27 -6.69
CA PRO A 198 2.03 21.85 -6.15
C PRO A 198 2.32 20.37 -6.46
N ALA A 199 3.61 20.02 -6.49
CA ALA A 199 4.07 18.66 -6.71
C ALA A 199 3.43 17.68 -5.70
N TYR A 200 3.15 16.45 -6.15
CA TYR A 200 2.54 15.38 -5.35
C TYR A 200 1.14 15.68 -4.78
N SER A 201 0.47 16.73 -5.27
CA SER A 201 -0.89 17.05 -4.85
C SER A 201 -1.90 16.13 -5.52
N LYS A 202 -2.79 15.55 -4.71
CA LYS A 202 -3.98 14.83 -5.16
C LYS A 202 -5.16 15.78 -5.05
N VAL A 203 -5.85 16.07 -6.13
CA VAL A 203 -7.01 16.97 -6.14
C VAL A 203 -8.24 16.15 -6.46
N SER A 204 -9.29 16.28 -5.65
CA SER A 204 -10.57 15.59 -5.85
C SER A 204 -11.75 16.50 -5.51
N LEU A 205 -12.89 16.27 -6.14
CA LEU A 205 -14.15 16.91 -5.77
C LEU A 205 -14.76 16.32 -4.50
N LEU A 206 -14.41 15.06 -4.18
CA LEU A 206 -14.84 14.43 -2.95
C LEU A 206 -13.91 14.84 -1.81
N ASP A 207 -14.52 15.23 -0.69
CA ASP A 207 -13.85 15.32 0.59
C ASP A 207 -13.19 13.98 0.92
N LYS A 208 -11.97 14.03 1.48
CA LYS A 208 -11.34 12.82 2.00
C LYS A 208 -12.31 12.22 3.03
N PRO A 209 -12.73 10.95 2.91
CA PRO A 209 -13.49 10.32 3.98
C PRO A 209 -12.64 10.39 5.26
N SER A 210 -13.19 10.98 6.32
CA SER A 210 -12.51 11.13 7.62
C SER A 210 -12.25 9.80 8.32
N ASN A 211 -12.89 8.73 7.83
CA ASN A 211 -12.80 7.39 8.38
C ASN A 211 -12.13 6.50 7.33
N GLU A 212 -10.81 6.54 7.27
CA GLU A 212 -10.07 5.35 6.88
C GLU A 212 -10.16 4.40 8.08
N ASP A 213 -11.33 3.77 8.27
CA ASP A 213 -11.46 2.48 8.95
C ASP A 213 -10.86 1.41 8.02
N SER A 214 -9.60 1.64 7.61
CA SER A 214 -8.84 0.74 6.79
C SER A 214 -8.09 -0.14 7.76
N ASP A 215 -8.78 -1.19 8.21
CA ASP A 215 -8.21 -2.30 8.98
C ASP A 215 -6.97 -2.87 8.29
N GLU A 216 -6.77 -2.61 6.98
CA GLU A 216 -5.54 -2.92 6.25
C GLU A 216 -4.28 -2.23 6.80
N GLU A 217 -4.36 -1.06 7.44
CA GLU A 217 -3.17 -0.35 7.95
C GLU A 217 -2.72 -0.90 9.32
N LEU A 218 -3.61 -1.55 10.07
CA LEU A 218 -3.32 -2.14 11.38
C LEU A 218 -2.64 -3.51 11.28
N GLU A 219 -2.72 -4.20 10.13
CA GLU A 219 -2.01 -5.47 9.93
C GLU A 219 -0.49 -5.33 9.72
N TYR A 220 0.02 -4.11 9.60
CA TYR A 220 1.46 -3.85 9.40
C TYR A 220 2.21 -3.44 10.66
N ALA A 221 1.52 -3.22 11.79
CA ALA A 221 2.18 -2.79 13.03
C ALA A 221 2.88 -3.94 13.78
N ASP A 222 2.43 -5.19 13.60
CA ASP A 222 2.88 -6.31 14.42
C ASP A 222 3.84 -7.24 13.68
N THR A 223 4.97 -6.70 13.19
CA THR A 223 6.23 -7.45 13.20
C THR A 223 7.41 -6.49 13.29
N ASN A 224 7.88 -6.28 14.53
CA ASN A 224 9.22 -5.78 14.88
C ASN A 224 9.39 -4.27 15.16
N SER A 225 8.54 -3.67 15.99
CA SER A 225 8.90 -2.45 16.74
C SER A 225 8.70 -2.65 18.24
N GLY A 226 9.82 -2.80 18.95
CA GLY A 226 9.84 -2.71 20.41
C GLY A 226 9.51 -1.29 20.85
N VAL A 227 8.46 -1.18 21.67
CA VAL A 227 8.15 -0.15 22.68
C VAL A 227 8.98 1.15 22.60
N THR A 228 8.37 2.24 22.13
CA THR A 228 8.68 3.59 22.62
C THR A 228 7.40 4.41 22.77
N ASP A 229 7.12 4.79 24.02
CA ASP A 229 6.05 5.68 24.45
C ASP A 229 6.00 7.01 23.67
N SER A 230 4.79 7.46 23.31
CA SER A 230 4.52 8.86 22.99
C SER A 230 3.08 9.23 23.36
N ALA A 231 2.94 10.32 24.12
CA ALA A 231 1.73 10.76 24.81
C ALA A 231 0.61 11.31 23.87
N PRO A 232 -0.67 11.25 24.30
CA PRO A 232 -1.80 11.71 23.50
C PRO A 232 -1.98 13.23 23.57
N PHE A 233 -2.01 13.89 22.40
CA PHE A 233 -2.39 15.30 22.28
C PHE A 233 -3.90 15.47 22.13
N SER A 234 -4.43 16.40 22.91
CA SER A 234 -5.84 16.70 23.15
C SER A 234 -6.59 17.27 21.94
N SER A 235 -7.74 16.68 21.62
CA SER A 235 -8.75 17.20 20.68
C SER A 235 -9.67 18.21 21.38
N THR A 236 -9.69 19.46 20.90
CA THR A 236 -10.74 20.43 21.26
C THR A 236 -11.80 20.49 20.18
N ARG A 237 -13.04 20.23 20.59
CA ARG A 237 -14.28 20.30 19.80
C ARG A 237 -14.67 21.76 19.47
N GLY A 238 -15.17 21.98 18.26
CA GLY A 238 -16.01 23.13 17.89
C GLY A 238 -17.17 22.66 17.01
N ASN A 239 -18.40 22.88 17.48
CA ASN A 239 -19.68 22.49 16.89
C ASN A 239 -20.19 23.48 15.82
N ALA A 240 -21.20 23.02 15.05
CA ALA A 240 -22.23 23.74 14.27
C ALA A 240 -21.80 24.18 12.84
N ASP A 241 -22.57 24.03 11.75
CA ASP A 241 -24.01 23.79 11.53
C ASP A 241 -24.30 23.26 10.10
N HIS A 242 -25.55 22.84 9.88
CA HIS A 242 -26.19 22.22 8.71
C HIS A 242 -26.19 22.99 7.35
N PRO A 243 -26.56 22.33 6.22
CA PRO A 243 -26.19 22.71 4.85
C PRO A 243 -27.17 23.68 4.18
N THR A 244 -26.71 24.48 3.21
CA THR A 244 -27.58 25.22 2.29
C THR A 244 -27.08 25.11 0.85
N ILE A 245 -27.91 24.49 0.01
CA ILE A 245 -27.79 24.49 -1.45
C ILE A 245 -28.22 25.88 -1.95
N VAL A 246 -27.37 26.56 -2.73
CA VAL A 246 -27.80 27.64 -3.63
C VAL A 246 -27.12 27.48 -4.99
N SER A 247 -27.98 27.54 -6.00
CA SER A 247 -27.76 27.45 -7.43
C SER A 247 -27.14 28.70 -8.06
N GLU A 248 -26.34 28.45 -9.10
CA GLU A 248 -25.99 29.21 -10.32
C GLU A 248 -25.99 30.76 -10.34
N ASP A 249 -24.85 31.22 -10.85
CA ASP A 249 -24.52 32.48 -11.52
C ASP A 249 -23.90 33.66 -10.73
N ASP A 250 -22.76 34.06 -11.30
CA ASP A 250 -21.96 35.27 -11.16
C ASP A 250 -21.00 35.49 -9.97
N GLU A 251 -19.73 35.64 -10.38
CA GLU A 251 -18.70 36.52 -9.81
C GLU A 251 -18.05 36.16 -8.46
N LEU A 252 -16.88 35.50 -8.56
CA LEU A 252 -15.69 35.61 -7.71
C LEU A 252 -15.88 36.22 -6.31
N GLY A 253 -16.06 35.36 -5.31
CA GLY A 253 -15.90 35.68 -3.89
C GLY A 253 -14.99 34.65 -3.22
N ALA A 254 -13.85 35.10 -2.71
CA ALA A 254 -12.87 34.30 -1.99
C ALA A 254 -13.49 33.62 -0.75
N SER A 255 -13.26 32.31 -0.61
CA SER A 255 -13.43 31.60 0.65
C SER A 255 -12.16 30.82 0.98
N GLU A 256 -11.87 30.78 2.27
CA GLU A 256 -10.55 30.67 2.86
C GLU A 256 -10.10 29.21 2.98
N THR A 257 -9.20 28.81 2.09
CA THR A 257 -8.02 27.96 2.37
C THR A 257 -7.11 28.04 1.14
N CYS A 258 -5.80 28.15 1.38
CA CYS A 258 -4.83 28.68 0.44
C CYS A 258 -4.65 27.82 -0.83
N THR A 259 -5.42 28.10 -1.88
CA THR A 259 -5.01 28.21 -3.30
C THR A 259 -6.22 28.67 -4.11
N SER A 260 -6.43 29.98 -4.13
CA SER A 260 -7.49 30.68 -4.88
C SER A 260 -7.47 30.28 -6.36
N GLY A 261 -8.32 29.31 -6.73
CA GLY A 261 -8.64 29.03 -8.12
C GLY A 261 -8.87 27.57 -8.49
N VAL A 262 -8.64 26.60 -7.61
CA VAL A 262 -8.99 25.20 -7.90
C VAL A 262 -10.39 24.90 -7.37
N LEU A 263 -11.31 24.47 -8.25
CA LEU A 263 -12.58 23.89 -7.83
C LEU A 263 -12.33 22.41 -7.46
N GLY A 264 -11.91 22.17 -6.22
CA GLY A 264 -11.65 20.84 -5.67
C GLY A 264 -10.81 20.89 -4.39
N TYR A 265 -10.96 19.88 -3.54
CA TYR A 265 -10.16 19.73 -2.32
C TYR A 265 -8.79 19.15 -2.67
N ILE A 266 -7.73 19.79 -2.18
CA ILE A 266 -6.38 19.23 -2.24
C ILE A 266 -6.24 18.26 -1.08
N TRP A 267 -6.12 16.98 -1.39
CA TRP A 267 -5.71 15.96 -0.45
C TRP A 267 -4.22 16.16 -0.20
N ALA A 268 -3.90 16.93 0.84
CA ALA A 268 -2.53 17.03 1.34
C ALA A 268 -2.14 15.65 1.88
N SER A 269 -1.16 15.01 1.25
CA SER A 269 -0.54 13.82 1.84
C SER A 269 0.35 14.32 2.98
N GLY A 270 -0.12 14.15 4.22
CA GLY A 270 0.61 14.53 5.43
C GLY A 270 1.87 13.71 5.71
N ASP A 271 2.21 12.73 4.86
CA ASP A 271 3.31 11.79 5.09
C ASP A 271 4.42 11.90 4.05
N THR A 272 5.21 12.97 4.18
CA THR A 272 6.55 13.00 3.56
C THR A 272 7.60 12.27 4.41
N GLY A 273 7.24 11.75 5.59
CA GLY A 273 8.16 11.05 6.50
C GLY A 273 8.22 9.53 6.32
N ILE A 274 7.15 8.90 5.87
CA ILE A 274 7.03 7.42 5.89
C ILE A 274 7.51 6.79 4.55
N LEU A 275 7.53 7.55 3.46
CA LEU A 275 7.86 7.06 2.10
C LEU A 275 9.29 6.51 1.91
N GLU A 276 10.24 6.78 2.82
CA GLU A 276 11.59 6.22 2.76
C GLU A 276 11.65 4.75 3.23
N GLU A 277 10.77 4.31 4.14
CA GLU A 277 10.75 2.91 4.62
C GLU A 277 10.17 1.93 3.58
N TRP A 278 9.25 2.40 2.73
CA TRP A 278 8.58 1.59 1.72
C TRP A 278 9.47 1.18 0.52
N ARG A 279 10.76 1.55 0.51
CA ARG A 279 11.72 1.09 -0.50
C ARG A 279 12.45 -0.20 -0.14
N GLN A 280 12.19 -0.78 1.03
CA GLN A 280 12.89 -1.98 1.50
C GLN A 280 11.91 -3.09 1.90
N SER A 281 10.89 -3.36 1.08
CA SER A 281 10.13 -4.63 1.12
C SER A 281 10.93 -5.80 0.53
N ILE A 282 12.24 -5.83 0.77
CA ILE A 282 13.11 -6.99 0.61
C ILE A 282 13.75 -7.13 1.98
N ALA A 283 13.40 -8.18 2.72
CA ALA A 283 14.04 -8.47 4.00
C ALA A 283 15.57 -8.39 3.81
N PRO A 284 16.30 -7.58 4.61
CA PRO A 284 17.75 -7.51 4.52
C PRO A 284 18.32 -8.91 4.66
N ILE A 285 19.01 -9.40 3.62
CA ILE A 285 19.64 -10.72 3.69
C ILE A 285 20.72 -10.63 4.79
N PRO A 286 20.69 -11.50 5.81
CA PRO A 286 21.72 -11.52 6.85
C PRO A 286 23.10 -11.66 6.19
N LYS A 287 24.10 -10.94 6.71
CA LYS A 287 25.46 -10.92 6.14
C LYS A 287 26.06 -12.32 6.00
N GLU A 288 25.63 -13.26 6.83
CA GLU A 288 26.01 -14.67 6.80
C GLU A 288 25.50 -15.39 5.53
N LYS A 289 24.23 -15.18 5.14
CA LYS A 289 23.67 -15.75 3.90
C LYS A 289 24.23 -15.11 2.62
N LEU A 290 24.61 -13.83 2.68
CA LEU A 290 25.28 -13.16 1.56
C LEU A 290 26.67 -13.76 1.31
N GLN A 291 27.38 -14.19 2.36
CA GLN A 291 28.67 -14.87 2.23
C GLN A 291 28.51 -16.28 1.66
N GLU A 292 27.49 -17.03 2.08
CA GLU A 292 27.16 -18.34 1.48
C GLU A 292 26.84 -18.25 -0.01
N LEU A 293 26.08 -17.23 -0.43
CA LEU A 293 25.73 -17.02 -1.85
C LEU A 293 26.95 -16.58 -2.69
N GLN A 294 27.87 -15.80 -2.12
CA GLN A 294 29.15 -15.46 -2.78
C GLN A 294 30.07 -16.69 -2.90
N HIS A 295 30.03 -17.60 -1.93
CA HIS A 295 30.75 -18.86 -1.98
C HIS A 295 30.12 -19.87 -2.94
N ALA A 296 28.79 -19.87 -3.12
CA ALA A 296 28.11 -20.75 -4.07
C ALA A 296 28.38 -20.37 -5.54
N VAL A 297 28.54 -19.08 -5.85
CA VAL A 297 28.81 -18.58 -7.21
C VAL A 297 30.26 -18.80 -7.66
N SER A 298 31.18 -19.10 -6.73
CA SER A 298 32.60 -19.31 -7.04
C SER A 298 32.99 -20.78 -7.26
N VAL A 299 32.05 -21.73 -7.18
CA VAL A 299 32.30 -23.18 -7.33
C VAL A 299 31.52 -23.77 -8.52
N ASP A 300 31.58 -23.10 -9.67
CA ASP A 300 31.14 -23.71 -10.95
C ASP A 300 32.24 -23.58 -12.00
N GLY A 301 33.44 -23.99 -11.58
CA GLY A 301 34.64 -24.07 -12.40
C GLY A 301 35.59 -25.13 -11.86
N ASP A 302 35.53 -26.31 -12.46
CA ASP A 302 36.58 -27.33 -12.54
C ASP A 302 36.49 -28.57 -11.62
N VAL A 303 36.94 -29.67 -12.21
CA VAL A 303 36.59 -31.07 -11.96
C VAL A 303 37.59 -31.76 -11.02
N GLY A 304 37.06 -32.48 -10.03
CA GLY A 304 37.58 -33.77 -9.54
C GLY A 304 38.72 -33.77 -8.51
N SER A 305 38.43 -34.30 -7.31
CA SER A 305 39.05 -35.52 -6.77
C SER A 305 38.51 -35.79 -5.35
N GLU A 306 38.27 -37.06 -5.07
CA GLU A 306 37.94 -37.60 -3.76
C GLU A 306 39.14 -37.47 -2.80
N GLU A 307 38.87 -37.65 -1.50
CA GLU A 307 39.79 -37.61 -0.33
C GLU A 307 39.82 -36.27 0.43
N ASP A 308 39.02 -36.17 1.50
CA ASP A 308 39.55 -36.01 2.86
C ASP A 308 38.40 -35.89 3.88
N LEU A 309 37.99 -37.05 4.38
CA LEU A 309 37.34 -37.19 5.68
C LEU A 309 38.40 -36.93 6.76
N ASN A 310 38.27 -35.83 7.51
CA ASN A 310 38.54 -35.74 8.96
C ASN A 310 38.69 -34.28 9.38
N ASN A 311 37.72 -33.79 10.18
CA ASN A 311 37.91 -32.99 11.39
C ASN A 311 36.71 -32.04 11.61
N ARG A 312 35.75 -32.48 12.43
CA ARG A 312 35.06 -31.60 13.37
C ARG A 312 34.94 -32.32 14.71
N PRO A 313 35.37 -31.70 15.82
CA PRO A 313 35.35 -32.34 17.13
C PRO A 313 33.92 -32.43 17.68
N SER A 314 33.63 -33.61 18.20
CA SER A 314 32.52 -33.94 19.09
C SER A 314 32.56 -33.10 20.36
N GLU A 315 31.51 -32.35 20.64
CA GLU A 315 31.18 -31.95 22.02
C GLU A 315 30.08 -32.87 22.55
N ALA A 316 30.37 -33.40 23.72
CA ALA A 316 29.70 -34.51 24.35
C ALA A 316 28.40 -34.08 25.03
N ASP A 317 27.39 -34.93 24.86
CA ASP A 317 26.21 -35.02 25.69
C ASP A 317 26.60 -35.08 27.18
N ARG A 318 25.97 -34.21 27.97
CA ARG A 318 25.84 -34.40 29.41
C ARG A 318 24.36 -34.33 29.75
N ASP A 319 23.75 -35.50 29.72
CA ASP A 319 22.56 -35.81 30.49
C ASP A 319 22.83 -35.50 31.97
N ASN A 320 22.03 -34.62 32.55
CA ASN A 320 21.93 -34.51 33.98
C ASN A 320 20.45 -34.45 34.36
N ASP A 321 19.84 -35.63 34.40
CA ASP A 321 18.55 -35.88 35.04
C ASP A 321 18.63 -35.46 36.50
N SER A 322 17.96 -34.35 36.82
CA SER A 322 17.47 -34.07 38.16
C SER A 322 16.20 -33.24 38.07
N GLU A 323 15.07 -33.94 38.02
CA GLU A 323 13.74 -33.40 38.29
C GLU A 323 13.69 -32.78 39.69
N ILE A 324 13.87 -31.46 39.78
CA ILE A 324 13.28 -30.60 40.80
C ILE A 324 12.88 -29.32 40.07
N GLY A 325 11.58 -29.14 39.84
CA GLY A 325 11.03 -27.92 39.24
C GLY A 325 11.28 -26.72 40.14
N VAL A 326 12.41 -26.05 39.94
CA VAL A 326 12.64 -24.70 40.43
C VAL A 326 11.94 -23.79 39.42
N ILE A 327 10.72 -23.37 39.76
CA ILE A 327 10.07 -22.25 39.08
C ILE A 327 11.00 -21.06 39.30
N GLU A 328 11.55 -20.50 38.22
CA GLU A 328 12.31 -19.26 38.31
C GLU A 328 11.38 -18.21 38.98
N ASP A 329 11.86 -17.47 39.99
CA ASP A 329 11.05 -16.47 40.72
C ASP A 329 10.36 -15.46 39.76
N ASP A 330 10.92 -15.29 38.56
CA ASP A 330 10.38 -14.47 37.48
C ASP A 330 9.07 -15.01 36.89
N ASP A 331 8.77 -16.31 36.97
CA ASP A 331 7.53 -16.89 36.44
C ASP A 331 6.37 -16.81 37.42
N TYR A 332 6.66 -16.93 38.72
CA TYR A 332 5.64 -16.73 39.76
C TYR A 332 5.20 -15.26 39.86
N THR A 333 6.14 -14.33 39.71
CA THR A 333 5.82 -12.88 39.71
C THR A 333 5.04 -12.43 38.46
N LYS A 334 5.29 -13.03 37.28
CA LYS A 334 4.44 -12.84 36.08
C LYS A 334 3.03 -13.37 36.31
N PHE A 335 2.90 -14.56 36.89
CA PHE A 335 1.60 -15.14 37.23
C PHE A 335 0.79 -14.26 38.19
N GLU A 336 1.41 -13.73 39.25
CA GLU A 336 0.74 -12.80 40.18
C GLU A 336 0.22 -11.53 39.47
N LYS A 337 0.99 -11.00 38.52
CA LYS A 337 0.60 -9.83 37.72
C LYS A 337 -0.58 -10.12 36.79
N GLU A 338 -0.58 -11.25 36.09
CA GLU A 338 -1.68 -11.65 35.19
C GLU A 338 -2.99 -11.94 35.94
N VAL A 339 -2.88 -12.55 37.14
CA VAL A 339 -4.03 -12.79 38.03
C VAL A 339 -4.60 -11.46 38.54
N GLU A 340 -3.74 -10.48 38.85
CA GLU A 340 -4.18 -9.14 39.23
C GLU A 340 -4.89 -8.41 38.10
N GLU A 341 -4.35 -8.43 36.88
CA GLU A 341 -4.98 -7.81 35.70
C GLU A 341 -6.33 -8.46 35.38
N THR A 342 -6.42 -9.79 35.53
CA THR A 342 -7.68 -10.54 35.37
C THR A 342 -8.70 -10.19 36.45
N PHE A 343 -8.26 -9.99 37.69
CA PHE A 343 -9.11 -9.54 38.78
C PHE A 343 -9.61 -8.10 38.58
N GLN A 344 -8.74 -7.20 38.08
CA GLN A 344 -9.13 -5.82 37.78
C GLN A 344 -10.20 -5.77 36.68
N ARG A 345 -10.08 -6.57 35.62
CA ARG A 345 -11.13 -6.74 34.59
C ARG A 345 -12.45 -7.25 35.19
N ALA A 346 -12.40 -8.09 36.22
CA ALA A 346 -13.61 -8.55 36.91
C ALA A 346 -14.30 -7.44 37.72
N VAL A 347 -13.53 -6.56 38.36
CA VAL A 347 -14.06 -5.38 39.07
C VAL A 347 -14.77 -4.43 38.10
N ASP A 348 -14.31 -4.36 36.84
CA ASP A 348 -14.88 -3.52 35.78
C ASP A 348 -16.17 -4.11 35.14
N GLY A 349 -16.64 -5.29 35.57
CA GLY A 349 -17.99 -5.80 35.27
C GLY A 349 -18.07 -7.12 34.49
N VAL A 350 -17.04 -7.97 34.50
CA VAL A 350 -17.07 -9.30 33.85
C VAL A 350 -17.87 -10.33 34.68
N HIS A 351 -18.54 -11.27 34.01
CA HIS A 351 -19.32 -12.34 34.65
C HIS A 351 -18.42 -13.29 35.48
N GLN A 352 -18.89 -13.70 36.66
CA GLN A 352 -18.13 -14.51 37.63
C GLN A 352 -17.65 -15.85 37.04
N ASP A 353 -18.42 -16.45 36.14
CA ASP A 353 -18.08 -17.74 35.51
C ASP A 353 -16.86 -17.64 34.57
N ASN A 354 -16.70 -16.51 33.87
CA ASN A 354 -15.54 -16.29 32.99
C ASN A 354 -14.26 -16.12 33.80
N LEU A 355 -14.35 -15.46 34.96
CA LEU A 355 -13.22 -15.28 35.88
C LEU A 355 -12.68 -16.63 36.39
N ILE A 356 -13.58 -17.54 36.76
CA ILE A 356 -13.19 -18.88 37.23
C ILE A 356 -12.49 -19.66 36.12
N LEU A 357 -12.94 -19.52 34.87
CA LEU A 357 -12.32 -20.18 33.71
C LEU A 357 -10.94 -19.60 33.42
N GLU A 358 -10.79 -18.28 33.41
CA GLU A 358 -9.50 -17.61 33.18
C GLU A 358 -8.47 -17.96 34.25
N ILE A 359 -8.83 -17.90 35.53
CA ILE A 359 -7.91 -18.24 36.63
C ILE A 359 -7.55 -19.73 36.59
N ASN A 360 -8.48 -20.61 36.26
CA ASN A 360 -8.17 -22.04 36.11
C ASN A 360 -7.29 -22.31 34.89
N ALA A 361 -7.47 -21.58 33.78
CA ALA A 361 -6.61 -21.66 32.61
C ALA A 361 -5.18 -21.19 32.93
N LEU A 362 -5.04 -20.07 33.65
CA LEU A 362 -3.74 -19.57 34.12
C LEU A 362 -3.06 -20.54 35.09
N ARG A 363 -3.82 -21.18 35.99
CA ARG A 363 -3.24 -22.22 36.85
C ARG A 363 -2.66 -23.37 36.03
N LEU A 364 -3.38 -23.78 34.97
CA LEU A 364 -2.96 -24.89 34.11
C LEU A 364 -1.77 -24.52 33.22
N SER A 365 -1.67 -23.27 32.74
CA SER A 365 -0.52 -22.83 31.94
C SER A 365 0.78 -22.81 32.75
N TYR A 366 0.73 -22.36 34.00
CA TYR A 366 1.91 -22.30 34.88
C TYR A 366 2.14 -23.57 35.71
N SER A 367 1.27 -24.59 35.58
CA SER A 367 1.36 -25.86 36.33
C SER A 367 1.50 -25.69 37.87
N LEU A 368 0.84 -24.68 38.44
CA LEU A 368 0.93 -24.35 39.87
C LEU A 368 -0.06 -25.15 40.73
N GLN A 369 0.26 -25.29 42.03
CA GLN A 369 -0.65 -25.93 42.99
C GLN A 369 -1.82 -25.01 43.35
N HIS A 370 -2.91 -25.60 43.85
CA HIS A 370 -4.09 -24.85 44.31
C HIS A 370 -3.77 -23.86 45.44
N ALA A 371 -2.78 -24.16 46.27
CA ALA A 371 -2.37 -23.29 47.37
C ALA A 371 -1.75 -21.98 46.86
N ASP A 372 -0.89 -22.06 45.85
CA ASP A 372 -0.18 -20.91 45.29
C ASP A 372 -1.12 -20.01 44.50
N CYS A 373 -2.05 -20.62 43.74
CA CYS A 373 -3.12 -19.90 43.05
C CYS A 373 -4.06 -19.17 44.04
N ALA A 374 -4.41 -19.81 45.16
CA ALA A 374 -5.21 -19.17 46.21
C ALA A 374 -4.44 -18.01 46.88
N GLY A 375 -3.12 -18.14 47.04
CA GLY A 375 -2.24 -17.08 47.52
C GLY A 375 -2.23 -15.86 46.60
N ALA A 376 -2.04 -16.05 45.30
CA ALA A 376 -2.03 -14.98 44.30
C ALA A 376 -3.39 -14.26 44.18
N VAL A 377 -4.50 -15.01 44.21
CA VAL A 377 -5.86 -14.42 44.21
C VAL A 377 -6.13 -13.64 45.49
N PHE A 378 -5.68 -14.16 46.64
CA PHE A 378 -5.82 -13.43 47.89
C PHE A 378 -5.00 -12.14 47.92
N TYR A 379 -3.79 -12.18 47.37
CA TYR A 379 -2.93 -11.03 47.20
C TYR A 379 -3.56 -9.96 46.30
N SER A 380 -4.13 -10.34 45.15
CA SER A 380 -4.80 -9.39 44.25
C SER A 380 -6.06 -8.76 44.88
N ILE A 381 -6.86 -9.54 45.63
CA ILE A 381 -8.00 -9.01 46.39
C ILE A 381 -7.54 -7.98 47.44
N MET A 382 -6.48 -8.28 48.18
CA MET A 382 -5.94 -7.36 49.18
C MET A 382 -5.41 -6.07 48.55
N ARG A 383 -4.70 -6.19 47.43
CA ARG A 383 -4.16 -5.04 46.70
C ARG A 383 -5.28 -4.16 46.14
N ALA A 384 -6.32 -4.74 45.55
CA ALA A 384 -7.49 -4.02 45.08
C ALA A 384 -8.23 -3.29 46.22
N ALA A 385 -8.38 -3.94 47.38
CA ALA A 385 -8.97 -3.30 48.55
C ALA A 385 -8.15 -2.10 49.07
N LEU A 386 -6.81 -2.19 49.01
CA LEU A 386 -5.90 -1.10 49.37
C LEU A 386 -6.02 0.08 48.40
N VAL A 387 -6.08 -0.19 47.09
CA VAL A 387 -6.29 0.83 46.06
C VAL A 387 -7.65 1.51 46.19
N ALA A 388 -8.71 0.75 46.49
CA ALA A 388 -10.04 1.31 46.76
C ALA A 388 -10.05 2.22 48.00
N LEU A 389 -9.28 1.88 49.05
CA LEU A 389 -9.10 2.70 50.25
C LEU A 389 -8.35 4.02 49.98
N HIS A 390 -7.39 4.01 49.06
CA HIS A 390 -6.65 5.21 48.63
C HIS A 390 -7.48 6.15 47.72
N ASN A 391 -8.54 5.65 47.09
CA ASN A 391 -9.42 6.39 46.19
C ASN A 391 -10.71 6.90 46.85
N LEU A 392 -10.87 6.74 48.17
CA LEU A 392 -11.91 7.40 48.94
C LEU A 392 -11.47 8.85 49.28
N PRO A 393 -12.34 9.87 49.09
CA PRO A 393 -11.99 11.28 49.27
C PRO A 393 -11.64 11.67 50.71
#